data_AF-A0A7Y4RMH8-F1
#
_entry.id   AF-A0A7Y4RMH8-F1
#
_cell.length_a   1.000
_cell.length_b   1.000
_cell.length_c   1.000
_cell.angle_alpha   90.00
_cell.angle_beta   90.00
_cell.angle_gamma   90.00
#
_symmetry.space_group_name_H-M   'P 1'
#
loop_
_entity.id
_entity.type
_entity.pdbx_description
1 polymer ?
#
loop_
_entity_poly.entity_id
_entity_poly.type
_entity_poly.pdbx_seq_one_letter_code
_entity_poly.pdbx_strand_id
1 'polypeptide(L)'
;MKPNLTTILSYLVSLLIPLALIGTALRILLTPIFFNIEYRMPYFPADEYGFTQQDRLQWAPFAVEYLVNSADISYLGDLKFEDGSPLYNERELIHMADVKNIVRGALQAWYVSLAILVLLAVLARRGNWMHEYMNGLRRGGLWMIGLSIAIGAIVGVGIAVNPDIFWQFFTFFHSIFFEGDSWLFYFSDTLIRLFPIRFWQDAFLWAAVLALGGGAGLAFGLKPSSTTEQSV
;
A
#
# COMPACT_ATOMS: atom_id res chain seq x y z
N MET A 1 -2.58 -19.31 32.94
CA MET A 1 -3.66 -18.35 33.24
C MET A 1 -4.42 -18.06 31.94
N LYS A 2 -5.77 -18.08 31.94
CA LYS A 2 -6.56 -17.73 30.76
C LYS A 2 -6.45 -16.21 30.54
N PRO A 3 -6.17 -15.71 29.32
CA PRO A 3 -6.13 -14.28 29.07
C PRO A 3 -7.50 -13.66 29.35
N ASN A 4 -7.53 -12.50 30.01
CA ASN A 4 -8.78 -11.76 30.20
C ASN A 4 -9.25 -11.17 28.85
N LEU A 5 -10.54 -10.83 28.74
CA LEU A 5 -11.13 -10.32 27.50
C LEU A 5 -10.42 -9.06 26.99
N THR A 6 -10.06 -8.13 27.86
CA THR A 6 -9.40 -6.85 27.47
C THR A 6 -8.00 -7.09 26.91
N THR A 7 -7.29 -8.10 27.38
CA THR A 7 -6.00 -8.55 26.83
C THR A 7 -6.19 -9.08 25.41
N ILE A 8 -7.20 -9.94 25.19
CA ILE A 8 -7.50 -10.48 23.85
C ILE A 8 -7.82 -9.33 22.88
N LEU A 9 -8.68 -8.39 23.30
CA LEU A 9 -9.02 -7.21 22.49
C LEU A 9 -7.80 -6.33 22.22
N SER A 10 -6.89 -6.17 23.18
CA SER A 10 -5.61 -5.46 22.99
C SER A 10 -4.70 -6.10 21.94
N TYR A 11 -4.68 -7.44 21.85
CA TYR A 11 -3.96 -8.13 20.77
C TYR A 11 -4.66 -7.98 19.42
N LEU A 12 -5.99 -7.99 19.40
CA LEU A 12 -6.74 -7.69 18.18
C LEU A 12 -6.44 -6.29 17.66
N VAL A 13 -6.44 -5.26 18.52
CA VAL A 13 -6.02 -3.89 18.17
C VAL A 13 -4.62 -3.92 17.55
N SER A 14 -3.68 -4.60 18.21
CA SER A 14 -2.29 -4.72 17.74
C SER A 14 -2.18 -5.36 16.35
N LEU A 15 -3.04 -6.32 16.01
CA LEU A 15 -3.05 -6.98 14.70
C LEU A 15 -3.67 -6.10 13.60
N LEU A 16 -4.66 -5.28 13.96
CA LEU A 16 -5.34 -4.39 13.00
C LEU A 16 -4.48 -3.18 12.61
N ILE A 17 -3.49 -2.79 13.43
CA ILE A 17 -2.65 -1.63 13.15
C ILE A 17 -1.81 -1.78 11.87
N PRO A 18 -1.06 -2.87 11.63
CA PRO A 18 -0.36 -3.04 10.35
C PRO A 18 -1.29 -2.94 9.15
N LEU A 19 -2.49 -3.56 9.20
CA LEU A 19 -3.48 -3.47 8.13
C LEU A 19 -3.97 -2.02 7.92
N ALA A 20 -4.25 -1.31 9.01
CA ALA A 20 -4.67 0.09 8.96
C ALA A 20 -3.58 1.00 8.36
N LEU A 21 -2.32 0.82 8.74
CA LEU A 21 -1.21 1.65 8.26
C LEU A 21 -0.82 1.35 6.81
N ILE A 22 -0.76 0.07 6.43
CA ILE A 22 -0.52 -0.34 5.03
C ILE A 22 -1.64 0.16 4.13
N GLY A 23 -2.90 -0.02 4.53
CA GLY A 23 -4.04 0.46 3.75
C GLY A 23 -4.08 1.99 3.63
N THR A 24 -3.63 2.72 4.66
CA THR A 24 -3.50 4.18 4.59
C THR A 24 -2.42 4.59 3.59
N ALA A 25 -1.27 3.92 3.61
CA ALA A 25 -0.20 4.16 2.64
C ALA A 25 -0.65 3.84 1.20
N LEU A 26 -1.30 2.69 0.99
CA LEU A 26 -1.91 2.34 -0.31
C LEU A 26 -2.89 3.41 -0.77
N ARG A 27 -3.77 3.90 0.10
CA ARG A 27 -4.77 4.92 -0.25
C ARG A 27 -4.12 6.23 -0.69
N ILE A 28 -2.99 6.61 -0.09
CA ILE A 28 -2.19 7.79 -0.48
C ILE A 28 -1.51 7.55 -1.83
N LEU A 29 -0.91 6.38 -2.05
CA LEU A 29 -0.26 6.03 -3.32
C LEU A 29 -1.22 5.97 -4.50
N LEU A 30 -2.50 5.62 -4.26
CA LEU A 30 -3.59 5.66 -5.24
C LEU A 30 -4.14 7.08 -5.48
N THR A 31 -3.46 8.14 -5.03
CA THR A 31 -3.80 9.53 -5.36
C THR A 31 -2.85 10.08 -6.42
N PRO A 32 -3.21 11.18 -7.10
CA PRO A 32 -2.32 11.85 -8.04
C PRO A 32 -0.98 12.29 -7.46
N ILE A 33 -0.89 12.46 -6.13
CA ILE A 33 0.31 12.98 -5.46
C ILE A 33 1.53 12.10 -5.79
N PHE A 34 1.41 10.78 -5.66
CA PHE A 34 2.56 9.89 -5.78
C PHE A 34 3.11 9.86 -7.20
N PHE A 35 2.30 9.47 -8.19
CA PHE A 35 2.81 9.34 -9.57
C PHE A 35 3.24 10.68 -10.17
N ASN A 36 2.64 11.80 -9.74
CA ASN A 36 3.09 13.12 -10.18
C ASN A 36 4.49 13.46 -9.66
N ILE A 37 4.80 13.10 -8.42
CA ILE A 37 6.14 13.28 -7.87
C ILE A 37 7.11 12.33 -8.56
N GLU A 38 6.75 11.04 -8.62
CA GLU A 38 7.61 9.96 -9.13
C GLU A 38 8.06 10.22 -10.57
N TYR A 39 7.15 10.56 -11.48
CA TYR A 39 7.49 10.84 -12.87
C TYR A 39 8.36 12.09 -13.07
N ARG A 40 8.43 12.98 -12.08
CA ARG A 40 9.26 14.19 -12.10
C ARG A 40 10.60 14.02 -11.38
N MET A 41 10.88 12.84 -10.84
CA MET A 41 12.17 12.56 -10.23
C MET A 41 13.27 12.50 -11.29
N PRO A 42 14.45 13.11 -11.04
CA PRO A 42 15.53 13.18 -12.03
C PRO A 42 16.13 11.82 -12.39
N TYR A 43 15.92 10.81 -11.54
CA TYR A 43 16.38 9.44 -11.76
C TYR A 43 15.33 8.55 -12.44
N PHE A 44 14.10 9.04 -12.68
CA PHE A 44 13.05 8.21 -13.25
C PHE A 44 13.45 7.79 -14.68
N PRO A 45 13.44 6.48 -15.01
CA PRO A 45 14.04 5.99 -16.23
C PRO A 45 13.28 6.50 -17.46
N ALA A 46 14.01 6.85 -18.53
CA ALA A 46 13.40 7.13 -19.82
C ALA A 46 12.65 5.90 -20.36
N ASP A 47 11.61 6.10 -21.16
CA ASP A 47 11.00 5.01 -21.92
C ASP A 47 11.80 4.76 -23.20
N GLU A 48 12.30 3.53 -23.38
CA GLU A 48 13.02 3.14 -24.59
C GLU A 48 12.11 3.08 -25.83
N TYR A 49 10.79 3.05 -25.63
CA TYR A 49 9.77 2.97 -26.67
C TYR A 49 9.07 4.31 -26.95
N GLY A 50 9.57 5.40 -26.36
CA GLY A 50 9.22 6.77 -26.78
C GLY A 50 8.21 7.54 -25.94
N PHE A 51 7.64 6.98 -24.87
CA PHE A 51 6.86 7.78 -23.93
C PHE A 51 7.71 8.84 -23.24
N THR A 52 7.28 10.08 -23.40
CA THR A 52 7.79 11.22 -22.65
C THR A 52 7.22 11.23 -21.24
N GLN A 53 7.78 12.08 -20.38
CA GLN A 53 7.19 12.37 -19.08
C GLN A 53 5.75 12.90 -19.20
N GLN A 54 5.46 13.71 -20.23
CA GLN A 54 4.11 14.22 -20.48
C GLN A 54 3.14 13.09 -20.81
N ASP A 55 3.55 12.13 -21.65
CA ASP A 55 2.72 10.97 -21.99
C ASP A 55 2.38 10.14 -20.75
N ARG A 56 3.37 9.91 -19.87
CA ARG A 56 3.12 9.20 -18.60
C ARG A 56 2.16 9.97 -17.69
N LEU A 57 2.30 11.28 -17.60
CA LEU A 57 1.40 12.15 -16.83
C LEU A 57 -0.01 12.24 -17.42
N GLN A 58 -0.14 12.06 -18.73
CA GLN A 58 -1.42 12.01 -19.43
C GLN A 58 -2.13 10.67 -19.22
N TRP A 59 -1.42 9.55 -19.36
CA TRP A 59 -2.03 8.22 -19.43
C TRP A 59 -2.14 7.49 -18.08
N ALA A 60 -1.17 7.66 -17.17
CA ALA A 60 -1.22 7.00 -15.87
C ALA A 60 -2.45 7.32 -15.00
N PRO A 61 -3.02 8.56 -15.02
CA PRO A 61 -4.23 8.87 -14.26
C PRO A 61 -5.38 7.90 -14.54
N PHE A 62 -5.60 7.50 -15.80
CA PHE A 62 -6.67 6.57 -16.15
C PHE A 62 -6.50 5.21 -15.45
N ALA A 63 -5.30 4.64 -15.48
CA ALA A 63 -5.01 3.38 -14.81
C ALA A 63 -5.19 3.48 -13.29
N VAL A 64 -4.71 4.56 -12.66
CA VAL A 64 -4.81 4.74 -11.20
C VAL A 64 -6.26 5.00 -10.77
N GLU A 65 -7.01 5.83 -11.50
CA GLU A 65 -8.42 6.12 -11.23
C GLU A 65 -9.31 4.91 -11.42
N TYR A 66 -9.00 4.08 -12.43
CA TYR A 66 -9.71 2.82 -12.66
C TYR A 66 -9.70 1.92 -11.42
N LEU A 67 -8.60 1.88 -10.66
CA LEU A 67 -8.47 1.03 -9.47
C LEU A 67 -9.42 1.41 -8.33
N VAL A 68 -9.95 2.64 -8.33
CA VAL A 68 -10.78 3.18 -7.24
C VAL A 68 -12.17 3.63 -7.68
N ASN A 69 -12.45 3.69 -8.98
CA ASN A 69 -13.76 4.04 -9.51
C ASN A 69 -14.68 2.80 -9.67
N SER A 70 -15.93 3.03 -10.07
CA SER A 70 -16.92 1.96 -10.28
C SER A 70 -17.04 1.48 -11.73
N ALA A 71 -16.20 1.97 -12.65
CA ALA A 71 -16.27 1.61 -14.07
C ALA A 71 -15.81 0.17 -14.31
N ASP A 72 -16.31 -0.47 -15.37
CA ASP A 72 -15.78 -1.74 -15.85
C ASP A 72 -14.51 -1.55 -16.70
N ILE A 73 -13.94 -2.66 -17.20
CA ILE A 73 -12.65 -2.65 -17.90
C ILE A 73 -12.68 -1.85 -19.22
N SER A 74 -13.86 -1.59 -19.80
CA SER A 74 -13.97 -0.74 -21.00
C SER A 74 -13.47 0.68 -20.75
N TYR A 75 -13.47 1.16 -19.49
CA TYR A 75 -12.87 2.44 -19.11
C TYR A 75 -11.41 2.59 -19.57
N LEU A 76 -10.65 1.48 -19.53
CA LEU A 76 -9.30 1.42 -20.07
C LEU A 76 -9.28 0.91 -21.51
N GLY A 77 -10.13 -0.06 -21.85
CA GLY A 77 -10.17 -0.70 -23.17
C GLY A 77 -10.60 0.23 -24.31
N ASP A 78 -11.35 1.29 -24.01
CA ASP A 78 -11.80 2.28 -25.00
C ASP A 78 -10.74 3.38 -25.27
N LEU A 79 -9.66 3.43 -24.49
CA LEU A 79 -8.58 4.39 -24.67
C LEU A 79 -7.74 4.04 -25.91
N LYS A 80 -7.42 5.07 -26.70
CA LYS A 80 -6.67 4.95 -27.96
C LYS A 80 -5.61 6.03 -28.07
N PHE A 81 -4.52 5.70 -28.75
CA PHE A 81 -3.56 6.69 -29.22
C PHE A 81 -4.17 7.55 -30.34
N GLU A 82 -3.46 8.62 -30.72
CA GLU A 82 -3.91 9.54 -31.78
C GLU A 82 -4.07 8.86 -33.15
N ASP A 83 -3.28 7.81 -33.41
CA ASP A 83 -3.38 6.99 -34.63
C ASP A 83 -4.56 6.00 -34.60
N GLY A 84 -5.34 5.99 -33.51
CA GLY A 84 -6.51 5.13 -33.32
C GLY A 84 -6.19 3.72 -32.83
N SER A 85 -4.92 3.37 -32.62
CA SER A 85 -4.54 2.09 -32.02
C SER A 85 -4.92 2.03 -30.52
N PRO A 86 -5.28 0.85 -29.98
CA PRO A 86 -5.62 0.71 -28.57
C PRO A 86 -4.45 1.09 -27.66
N LEU A 87 -4.74 1.80 -26.58
CA LEU A 87 -3.72 2.16 -25.58
C LEU A 87 -3.22 0.93 -24.83
N TYR A 88 -4.11 0.01 -24.49
CA TYR A 88 -3.79 -1.25 -23.82
C TYR A 88 -4.18 -2.44 -24.69
N ASN A 89 -3.35 -3.48 -24.68
CA ASN A 89 -3.69 -4.77 -25.27
C ASN A 89 -4.58 -5.61 -24.31
N GLU A 90 -5.15 -6.70 -24.83
CA GLU A 90 -6.07 -7.56 -24.08
C GLU A 90 -5.46 -8.14 -22.78
N ARG A 91 -4.18 -8.49 -22.80
CA ARG A 91 -3.47 -9.05 -21.63
C ARG A 91 -3.34 -8.02 -20.52
N GLU A 92 -3.00 -6.78 -20.87
CA GLU A 92 -2.91 -5.66 -19.93
C GLU A 92 -4.27 -5.34 -19.31
N LEU A 93 -5.34 -5.41 -20.09
CA LEU A 93 -6.70 -5.17 -19.61
C LEU A 93 -7.16 -6.25 -18.62
N ILE A 94 -6.91 -7.53 -18.92
CA ILE A 94 -7.20 -8.63 -17.98
C ILE A 94 -6.45 -8.43 -16.67
N HIS A 95 -5.15 -8.14 -16.74
CA HIS A 95 -4.34 -7.89 -15.56
C HIS A 95 -4.84 -6.68 -14.75
N MET A 96 -5.19 -5.57 -15.41
CA MET A 96 -5.74 -4.40 -14.72
C MET A 96 -7.07 -4.71 -14.02
N ALA A 97 -7.92 -5.55 -14.60
CA ALA A 97 -9.13 -6.02 -13.94
C ALA A 97 -8.83 -6.84 -12.66
N ASP A 98 -7.83 -7.72 -12.71
CA ASP A 98 -7.37 -8.46 -11.53
C ASP A 98 -6.80 -7.52 -10.45
N VAL A 99 -5.93 -6.59 -10.84
CA VAL A 99 -5.36 -5.57 -9.94
C VAL A 99 -6.48 -4.76 -9.27
N LYS A 100 -7.52 -4.36 -10.02
CA LYS A 100 -8.68 -3.65 -9.44
C LYS A 100 -9.38 -4.48 -8.37
N ASN A 101 -9.57 -5.77 -8.58
CA ASN A 101 -10.19 -6.64 -7.58
C ASN A 101 -9.34 -6.76 -6.31
N ILE A 102 -8.02 -6.89 -6.46
CA ILE A 102 -7.07 -6.92 -5.34
C ILE A 102 -7.10 -5.60 -4.57
N VAL A 103 -7.03 -4.46 -5.26
CA VAL A 103 -7.09 -3.12 -4.66
C VAL A 103 -8.41 -2.92 -3.92
N ARG A 104 -9.54 -3.31 -4.50
CA ARG A 104 -10.84 -3.24 -3.82
C ARG A 104 -10.87 -4.08 -2.55
N GLY A 105 -10.35 -5.31 -2.59
CA GLY A 105 -10.24 -6.16 -1.40
C GLY A 105 -9.35 -5.54 -0.32
N ALA A 106 -8.19 -5.00 -0.71
CA ALA A 106 -7.27 -4.33 0.21
C ALA A 106 -7.90 -3.08 0.86
N LEU A 107 -8.59 -2.24 0.07
CA LEU A 107 -9.31 -1.08 0.57
C LEU A 107 -10.47 -1.46 1.48
N GLN A 108 -11.19 -2.54 1.18
CA GLN A 108 -12.25 -3.06 2.05
C GLN A 108 -11.69 -3.54 3.39
N ALA A 109 -10.60 -4.32 3.38
CA ALA A 109 -9.92 -4.74 4.59
C ALA A 109 -9.42 -3.55 5.42
N TRP A 110 -8.93 -2.50 4.75
CA TRP A 110 -8.54 -1.24 5.39
C TRP A 110 -9.72 -0.54 6.08
N TYR A 111 -10.84 -0.32 5.38
CA TYR A 111 -12.04 0.30 5.97
C TYR A 111 -12.59 -0.49 7.16
N VAL A 112 -12.66 -1.81 7.04
CA VAL A 112 -13.10 -2.69 8.14
C VAL A 112 -12.15 -2.59 9.32
N SER A 113 -10.83 -2.59 9.09
CA SER A 113 -9.83 -2.46 10.16
C SER A 113 -9.98 -1.13 10.90
N LEU A 114 -10.15 -0.02 10.17
CA LEU A 114 -10.39 1.31 10.77
C LEU A 114 -11.70 1.34 11.57
N ALA A 115 -12.80 0.80 11.02
CA ALA A 115 -14.08 0.76 11.70
C ALA A 115 -14.00 -0.04 13.02
N ILE A 116 -13.32 -1.20 13.01
CA ILE A 116 -13.12 -2.02 14.21
C ILE A 116 -12.25 -1.28 15.22
N LEU A 117 -11.16 -0.63 14.80
CA LEU A 117 -10.30 0.15 15.71
C LEU A 117 -11.09 1.28 16.40
N VAL A 118 -11.91 2.03 15.65
CA VAL A 118 -12.77 3.08 16.21
C VAL A 118 -13.80 2.49 17.18
N LEU A 119 -14.46 1.40 16.81
CA LEU A 119 -15.41 0.70 17.69
C LEU A 119 -14.74 0.26 18.99
N LEU A 120 -13.56 -0.37 18.90
CA LEU A 120 -12.79 -0.81 20.06
C LEU A 120 -12.36 0.37 20.93
N ALA A 121 -12.00 1.51 20.36
CA ALA A 121 -11.70 2.72 21.12
C ALA A 121 -12.92 3.21 21.93
N VAL A 122 -14.11 3.22 21.33
CA VAL A 122 -15.36 3.59 22.01
C VAL A 122 -15.69 2.61 23.13
N LEU A 123 -15.56 1.31 22.87
CA LEU A 123 -15.79 0.26 23.87
C LEU A 123 -14.75 0.32 25.01
N ALA A 124 -13.48 0.62 24.71
CA ALA A 124 -12.43 0.82 25.69
C ALA A 124 -12.70 1.98 26.63
N ARG A 125 -13.24 3.08 26.09
CA ARG A 125 -13.62 4.24 26.88
C ARG A 125 -14.81 3.94 27.80
N ARG A 126 -15.82 3.22 27.31
CA ARG A 126 -17.01 2.85 28.09
C ARG A 126 -16.72 1.77 29.14
N GLY A 127 -15.82 0.85 28.83
CA GLY A 127 -15.47 -0.29 29.68
C GLY A 127 -14.24 -0.07 30.57
N ASN A 128 -13.72 1.15 30.67
CA ASN A 128 -12.54 1.51 31.47
C ASN A 128 -11.26 0.68 31.18
N TRP A 129 -11.08 0.22 29.94
CA TRP A 129 -9.88 -0.53 29.50
C TRP A 129 -9.06 0.24 28.44
N MET A 130 -9.11 1.57 28.49
CA MET A 130 -8.37 2.43 27.56
C MET A 130 -6.85 2.20 27.63
N HIS A 131 -6.34 1.82 28.80
CA HIS A 131 -4.93 1.50 28.98
C HIS A 131 -4.51 0.31 28.09
N GLU A 132 -5.31 -0.75 28.07
CA GLU A 132 -5.08 -1.95 27.26
C GLU A 132 -5.26 -1.67 25.77
N TYR A 133 -6.24 -0.84 25.39
CA TYR A 133 -6.39 -0.38 24.01
C TYR A 133 -5.15 0.38 23.52
N MET A 134 -4.64 1.33 24.31
CA MET A 134 -3.42 2.09 24.02
C MET A 134 -2.18 1.18 23.94
N ASN A 135 -2.07 0.17 24.81
CA ASN A 135 -1.00 -0.83 24.72
C ASN A 135 -1.10 -1.67 23.44
N GLY A 136 -2.31 -1.95 22.97
CA GLY A 136 -2.56 -2.57 21.67
C GLY A 136 -2.05 -1.71 20.51
N LEU A 137 -2.35 -0.41 20.53
CA LEU A 137 -1.86 0.54 19.53
C LEU A 137 -0.33 0.61 19.51
N ARG A 138 0.31 0.76 20.67
CA ARG A 138 1.77 0.83 20.78
C ARG A 138 2.45 -0.42 20.23
N ARG A 139 1.95 -1.59 20.63
CA ARG A 139 2.47 -2.89 20.18
C ARG A 139 2.24 -3.08 18.68
N GLY A 140 1.08 -2.71 18.17
CA GLY A 140 0.78 -2.64 16.74
C GLY A 140 1.77 -1.75 15.98
N GLY A 141 2.08 -0.59 16.54
CA GLY A 141 3.09 0.34 16.00
C GLY A 141 4.49 -0.30 15.94
N LEU A 142 4.91 -1.01 17.00
CA LEU A 142 6.19 -1.73 17.01
C LEU A 142 6.26 -2.83 15.95
N TRP A 143 5.18 -3.61 15.76
CA TRP A 143 5.11 -4.59 14.67
C TRP A 143 5.26 -3.93 13.31
N MET A 144 4.58 -2.80 13.09
CA MET A 144 4.68 -2.08 11.82
C MET A 144 6.08 -1.51 11.60
N ILE A 145 6.75 -1.00 12.63
CA ILE A 145 8.15 -0.55 12.51
C ILE A 145 9.03 -1.70 12.02
N GLY A 146 8.96 -2.87 12.65
CA GLY A 146 9.74 -4.04 12.24
C GLY A 146 9.45 -4.45 10.80
N LEU A 147 8.17 -4.50 10.41
CA LEU A 147 7.76 -4.84 9.05
C LEU A 147 8.22 -3.80 8.02
N SER A 148 8.07 -2.50 8.30
CA SER A 148 8.53 -1.41 7.43
C SER A 148 10.04 -1.43 7.24
N ILE A 149 10.81 -1.67 8.30
CA ILE A 149 12.28 -1.77 8.20
C ILE A 149 12.67 -2.98 7.34
N ALA A 150 12.01 -4.13 7.52
CA ALA A 150 12.29 -5.32 6.72
C ALA A 150 12.00 -5.09 5.23
N ILE A 151 10.83 -4.55 4.88
CA ILE A 151 10.46 -4.24 3.49
C ILE A 151 11.38 -3.16 2.92
N GLY A 152 11.63 -2.07 3.67
CA GLY A 152 12.51 -1.00 3.26
C GLY A 152 13.95 -1.47 3.01
N ALA A 153 14.44 -2.42 3.82
CA ALA A 153 15.76 -3.03 3.61
C ALA A 153 15.79 -3.88 2.33
N ILE A 154 14.79 -4.74 2.09
CA ILE A 154 14.69 -5.55 0.87
C ILE A 154 14.70 -4.66 -0.37
N VAL A 155 13.85 -3.63 -0.38
CA VAL A 155 13.73 -2.68 -1.50
C VAL A 155 15.00 -1.85 -1.65
N GLY A 156 15.53 -1.31 -0.55
CA GLY A 156 16.73 -0.47 -0.56
C GLY A 156 17.97 -1.21 -1.04
N VAL A 157 18.19 -2.45 -0.58
CA VAL A 157 19.27 -3.31 -1.07
C VAL A 157 19.02 -3.70 -2.53
N GLY A 158 17.76 -3.97 -2.91
CA GLY A 158 17.37 -4.24 -4.29
C GLY A 158 17.72 -3.09 -5.25
N ILE A 159 17.53 -1.85 -4.81
CA ILE A 159 17.88 -0.65 -5.58
C ILE A 159 19.39 -0.43 -5.62
N ALA A 160 20.06 -0.49 -4.46
CA ALA A 160 21.42 0.01 -4.30
C ALA A 160 22.52 -1.02 -4.60
N VAL A 161 22.22 -2.31 -4.46
CA VAL A 161 23.24 -3.38 -4.47
C VAL A 161 22.95 -4.42 -5.54
N ASN A 162 21.74 -4.98 -5.58
CA ASN A 162 21.39 -6.04 -6.53
C ASN A 162 19.90 -5.98 -6.95
N PRO A 163 19.59 -5.56 -8.19
CA PRO A 163 18.23 -5.51 -8.72
C PRO A 163 17.46 -6.84 -8.64
N ASP A 164 18.15 -7.98 -8.70
CA ASP A 164 17.53 -9.30 -8.62
C ASP A 164 16.82 -9.55 -7.29
N ILE A 165 17.27 -8.90 -6.20
CA ILE A 165 16.63 -9.00 -4.88
C ILE A 165 15.22 -8.40 -4.95
N PHE A 166 15.08 -7.21 -5.54
CA PHE A 166 13.77 -6.62 -5.73
C PHE A 166 12.93 -7.44 -6.70
N TRP A 167 13.51 -7.94 -7.78
CA TRP A 167 12.77 -8.76 -8.75
C TRP A 167 12.22 -10.05 -8.11
N GLN A 168 13.00 -10.73 -7.29
CA GLN A 168 12.54 -11.91 -6.54
C GLN A 168 11.42 -11.56 -5.56
N PHE A 169 11.57 -10.46 -4.82
CA PHE A 169 10.52 -9.96 -3.94
C PHE A 169 9.24 -9.60 -4.72
N PHE A 170 9.37 -8.91 -5.85
CA PHE A 170 8.27 -8.52 -6.71
C PHE A 170 7.56 -9.74 -7.30
N THR A 171 8.31 -10.72 -7.80
CA THR A 171 7.77 -11.99 -8.32
C THR A 171 7.04 -12.78 -7.23
N PHE A 172 7.63 -12.89 -6.03
CA PHE A 172 6.97 -13.52 -4.89
C PHE A 172 5.69 -12.79 -4.49
N PHE A 173 5.71 -11.46 -4.46
CA PHE A 173 4.51 -10.68 -4.19
C PHE A 173 3.43 -10.94 -5.24
N HIS A 174 3.78 -10.98 -6.52
CA HIS A 174 2.83 -11.23 -7.61
C HIS A 174 2.26 -12.64 -7.55
N SER A 175 3.05 -13.67 -7.20
CA SER A 175 2.56 -15.05 -7.14
C SER A 175 1.54 -15.30 -6.02
N ILE A 176 1.41 -14.39 -5.05
CA ILE A 176 0.36 -14.44 -4.03
C ILE A 176 -1.02 -14.09 -4.64
N PHE A 177 -1.04 -13.25 -5.68
CA PHE A 177 -2.26 -12.64 -6.21
C PHE A 177 -2.60 -13.02 -7.65
N PHE A 178 -1.61 -13.43 -8.44
CA PHE A 178 -1.74 -13.69 -9.86
C PHE A 178 -1.30 -15.10 -10.22
N GLU A 179 -2.00 -15.70 -11.19
CA GLU A 179 -1.71 -17.05 -11.67
C GLU A 179 -0.64 -17.04 -12.77
N GLY A 180 0.44 -17.80 -12.55
CA GLY A 180 1.51 -17.99 -13.53
C GLY A 180 2.09 -16.66 -14.04
N ASP A 181 2.08 -16.49 -15.37
CA ASP A 181 2.69 -15.37 -16.08
C ASP A 181 1.65 -14.32 -16.53
N SER A 182 0.48 -14.25 -15.87
CA SER A 182 -0.59 -13.31 -16.25
C SER A 182 -0.23 -11.83 -16.05
N TRP A 183 0.82 -11.56 -15.26
CA TRP A 183 1.34 -10.23 -14.93
C TRP A 183 2.66 -9.90 -15.64
N LEU A 184 3.18 -10.80 -16.48
CA LEU A 184 4.39 -10.58 -17.27
C LEU A 184 4.06 -10.02 -18.66
N PHE A 185 4.77 -8.96 -19.04
CA PHE A 185 4.51 -8.16 -20.24
C PHE A 185 5.78 -7.97 -21.08
N TYR A 186 5.59 -7.62 -22.35
CA TYR A 186 6.70 -7.19 -23.20
C TYR A 186 7.10 -5.77 -22.83
N PHE A 187 8.39 -5.42 -22.96
CA PHE A 187 8.88 -4.06 -22.69
C PHE A 187 8.21 -2.97 -23.53
N SER A 188 7.62 -3.34 -24.67
CA SER A 188 6.82 -2.47 -25.53
C SER A 188 5.39 -2.22 -25.05
N ASP A 189 4.88 -3.03 -24.11
CA ASP A 189 3.50 -2.95 -23.61
C ASP A 189 3.32 -1.69 -22.75
N THR A 190 2.22 -0.98 -22.98
CA THR A 190 1.95 0.34 -22.43
C THR A 190 2.03 0.38 -20.90
N LEU A 191 1.49 -0.63 -20.23
CA LEU A 191 1.35 -0.70 -18.79
C LEU A 191 2.70 -0.65 -18.08
N ILE A 192 3.67 -1.44 -18.54
CA ILE A 192 5.01 -1.43 -17.92
C ILE A 192 5.87 -0.25 -18.38
N ARG A 193 5.51 0.38 -19.51
CA ARG A 193 6.09 1.67 -19.92
C ARG A 193 5.57 2.83 -19.07
N LEU A 194 4.34 2.77 -18.58
CA LEU A 194 3.76 3.72 -17.62
C LEU A 194 4.24 3.46 -16.19
N PHE A 195 4.31 2.20 -15.80
CA PHE A 195 4.68 1.76 -14.45
C PHE A 195 5.91 0.83 -14.50
N PRO A 196 7.09 1.35 -14.90
CA PRO A 196 8.31 0.54 -14.97
C PRO A 196 8.70 0.04 -13.59
N ILE A 197 9.61 -0.95 -13.53
CA ILE A 197 10.02 -1.56 -12.25
C ILE A 197 10.45 -0.53 -11.19
N ARG A 198 11.07 0.58 -11.64
CA ARG A 198 11.47 1.68 -10.77
C ARG A 198 10.29 2.34 -10.04
N PHE A 199 9.16 2.53 -10.73
CA PHE A 199 7.93 3.08 -10.13
C PHE A 199 7.47 2.22 -8.96
N TRP A 200 7.52 0.90 -9.12
CA TRP A 200 7.11 -0.04 -8.07
C TRP A 200 8.11 -0.09 -6.92
N GLN A 201 9.42 -0.07 -7.19
CA GLN A 201 10.45 0.05 -6.16
C GLN A 201 10.18 1.25 -5.25
N ASP A 202 9.93 2.42 -5.85
CA ASP A 202 9.70 3.65 -5.09
C ASP A 202 8.33 3.63 -4.41
N ALA A 203 7.29 3.03 -5.02
CA ALA A 203 5.99 2.82 -4.37
C ALA A 203 6.10 1.98 -3.10
N PHE A 204 6.83 0.85 -3.13
CA PHE A 204 7.07 0.02 -1.94
C PHE A 204 7.88 0.76 -0.88
N LEU A 205 8.88 1.55 -1.28
CA LEU A 205 9.68 2.35 -0.36
C LEU A 205 8.84 3.44 0.33
N TRP A 206 8.04 4.18 -0.44
CA TRP A 206 7.12 5.18 0.11
C TRP A 206 6.08 4.55 1.03
N ALA A 207 5.53 3.38 0.67
CA ALA A 207 4.63 2.65 1.56
C ALA A 207 5.30 2.29 2.89
N ALA A 208 6.53 1.77 2.84
CA ALA A 208 7.31 1.45 4.03
C ALA A 208 7.59 2.69 4.89
N VAL A 209 7.97 3.82 4.29
CA VAL A 209 8.25 5.09 5.00
C VAL A 209 6.99 5.66 5.66
N LEU A 210 5.86 5.72 4.94
CA LEU A 210 4.59 6.21 5.49
C LEU A 210 4.12 5.34 6.66
N ALA A 211 4.16 4.02 6.48
CA ALA A 211 3.77 3.07 7.52
C ALA A 211 4.75 3.08 8.71
N LEU A 212 6.04 3.32 8.49
CA LEU A 212 7.06 3.49 9.53
C LEU A 212 6.74 4.71 10.38
N GLY A 213 6.44 5.85 9.75
CA GLY A 213 6.06 7.09 10.44
C GLY A 213 4.82 6.91 11.31
N GLY A 214 3.78 6.27 10.76
CA GLY A 214 2.57 5.93 11.52
C GLY A 214 2.84 4.96 12.68
N GLY A 215 3.65 3.93 12.44
CA GLY A 215 4.06 2.95 13.46
C GLY A 215 4.84 3.60 14.60
N ALA A 216 5.81 4.45 14.28
CA ALA A 216 6.57 5.23 15.26
C ALA A 216 5.69 6.18 16.07
N GLY A 217 4.76 6.87 15.41
CA GLY A 217 3.77 7.72 16.08
C GLY A 217 2.93 6.97 17.11
N LEU A 218 2.46 5.77 16.77
CA LEU A 218 1.69 4.93 17.71
C LEU A 218 2.56 4.32 18.81
N ALA A 219 3.76 3.84 18.48
CA ALA A 219 4.66 3.19 19.43
C ALA A 219 5.18 4.16 20.50
N PHE A 220 5.57 5.37 20.09
CA PHE A 220 6.31 6.30 20.95
C PHE A 220 5.58 7.61 21.25
N GLY A 221 4.58 8.00 20.43
CA GLY A 221 3.84 9.26 20.62
C GLY A 221 2.73 9.20 21.67
N LEU A 222 2.29 7.99 22.06
CA LEU A 222 1.24 7.82 23.06
C LEU A 222 1.84 7.90 24.47
N LYS A 223 1.60 8.98 25.22
CA LYS A 223 2.03 9.10 26.64
C LYS A 223 1.39 8.00 27.49
N PRO A 224 2.13 7.33 28.39
CA PRO A 224 1.52 6.50 29.43
C PRO A 224 0.51 7.35 30.21
N SER A 225 -0.69 6.84 30.44
CA SER A 225 -1.60 7.47 31.39
C SER A 225 -0.89 7.46 32.74
N SER A 226 -0.48 8.62 33.25
CA SER A 226 -0.07 8.73 34.64
C SER A 226 -1.26 8.30 35.47
N THR A 227 -1.21 7.12 36.08
CA THR A 227 -2.04 6.81 37.22
C THR A 227 -1.74 7.89 38.24
N THR A 228 -2.66 8.85 38.37
CA THR A 228 -2.75 9.70 39.53
C THR A 228 -2.85 8.76 40.73
N GLU A 229 -1.73 8.58 41.44
CA GLU A 229 -1.77 8.24 42.85
C GLU A 229 -2.59 9.34 43.53
N GLN A 230 -3.87 9.08 43.73
CA GLN A 230 -4.68 9.84 44.66
C GLN A 230 -5.25 8.86 45.68
N SER A 231 -4.86 9.11 46.94
CA SER A 231 -5.37 8.58 48.22
C SER A 231 -4.98 7.12 48.52
N VAL A 232 -4.33 6.79 49.65
CA VAL A 232 -4.12 7.44 50.96
C VAL A 232 -2.73 7.09 51.47
#